data_AF-A0A7J6RMF7-F1
#
_entry.id   AF-A0A7J6RMF7-F1
#
_cell.length_a   1.000
_cell.length_b   1.000
_cell.length_c   1.000
_cell.angle_alpha   90.00
_cell.angle_beta   90.00
_cell.angle_gamma   90.00
#
_symmetry.space_group_name_H-M   'P 1'
#
loop_
_entity.id
_entity.type
_entity.pdbx_description
1 polymer ?
#
loop_
_entity_poly.entity_id
_entity_poly.type
_entity_poly.pdbx_seq_one_letter_code
_entity_poly.pdbx_strand_id
1 'polypeptide(L)'
;GYRTGPPLPASSPSSSFISDRDTSNRSSQGSVGEPTRPPSSNVYYSWFEVNYLALIRDFYTREANEYIDRHTVGEYLEKADSRMRQEKRRVETYMDRTQTMSKVQEVLDYVWIGRHYKTLIQQENSGCKAMFAQARVSELRLMYSLFSRIPEALTDIATVMQDCISAAIADLVADETTVNAPVRFVEKLLALRERFERVVSQAFGGSLEFSNQMKVAFEKSLNNDPKCAHYLSLYLDELLRKRLKDMTDTEFHSNVDQVISVFRYLIDKDVFESYYRSSLCRRLLNSKPSAANVEEAEKLVVGKLRAE
;
A
#
# COMPACT_ATOMS: atom_id res chain seq x y z
N GLY A 1 34.55 47.96 -26.72
CA GLY A 1 35.51 47.03 -27.36
C GLY A 1 34.73 45.89 -27.99
N TYR A 2 35.20 45.16 -29.00
CA TYR A 2 36.57 44.62 -29.19
C TYR A 2 36.94 43.64 -28.04
N ARG A 3 37.35 42.38 -28.29
CA ARG A 3 37.49 41.64 -29.57
C ARG A 3 37.71 40.11 -29.33
N THR A 4 37.48 39.27 -30.36
CA THR A 4 38.15 37.98 -30.70
C THR A 4 38.52 36.93 -29.63
N GLY A 5 38.11 35.68 -29.87
CA GLY A 5 38.97 34.48 -29.72
C GLY A 5 39.46 33.98 -31.09
N PRO A 6 39.83 32.69 -31.30
CA PRO A 6 40.01 31.58 -30.35
C PRO A 6 41.51 31.41 -29.99
N PRO A 7 42.37 30.46 -30.46
CA PRO A 7 42.24 29.31 -31.39
C PRO A 7 42.40 27.91 -30.72
N LEU A 8 42.47 26.84 -31.53
CA LEU A 8 43.00 25.50 -31.19
C LEU A 8 44.43 25.33 -31.75
N PRO A 9 45.24 24.39 -31.22
CA PRO A 9 46.25 23.65 -31.99
C PRO A 9 45.81 22.20 -32.24
N ALA A 10 46.49 21.50 -33.16
CA ALA A 10 46.18 20.13 -33.59
C ALA A 10 47.43 19.23 -33.60
N SER A 11 47.30 18.06 -34.24
CA SER A 11 48.33 17.07 -34.62
C SER A 11 48.95 16.14 -33.56
N SER A 12 48.88 14.84 -33.90
CA SER A 12 49.59 13.65 -33.40
C SER A 12 51.06 13.61 -33.94
N PRO A 13 51.83 12.49 -33.99
CA PRO A 13 51.61 11.08 -33.56
C PRO A 13 52.79 10.43 -32.77
N SER A 14 52.62 9.16 -32.33
CA SER A 14 53.64 8.08 -32.18
C SER A 14 53.05 6.89 -31.37
N SER A 15 53.53 5.63 -31.38
CA SER A 15 54.02 4.72 -32.44
C SER A 15 54.48 3.37 -31.83
N SER A 16 53.82 2.23 -32.13
CA SER A 16 54.33 0.85 -31.89
C SER A 16 53.36 -0.18 -32.50
N PHE A 17 53.65 -1.03 -33.50
CA PHE A 17 54.68 -2.08 -33.74
C PHE A 17 54.44 -3.43 -33.04
N ILE A 18 54.74 -4.52 -33.78
CA ILE A 18 54.78 -5.97 -33.38
C ILE A 18 53.38 -6.60 -33.20
N SER A 19 53.02 -7.76 -33.80
CA SER A 19 53.63 -8.62 -34.84
C SER A 19 52.60 -9.61 -35.43
N ASP A 20 52.91 -10.24 -36.58
CA ASP A 20 52.69 -11.64 -37.01
C ASP A 20 51.51 -12.47 -36.40
N ARG A 21 50.77 -13.32 -37.16
CA ARG A 21 51.25 -14.24 -38.21
C ARG A 21 50.11 -14.87 -39.06
N ASP A 22 50.53 -15.55 -40.13
CA ASP A 22 49.95 -16.75 -40.78
C ASP A 22 48.64 -16.74 -41.61
N THR A 23 48.85 -16.98 -42.91
CA THR A 23 48.16 -17.95 -43.80
C THR A 23 46.82 -17.64 -44.52
N SER A 24 46.96 -17.52 -45.85
CA SER A 24 46.27 -18.37 -46.86
C SER A 24 44.80 -18.12 -47.26
N ASN A 25 44.66 -17.34 -48.35
CA ASN A 25 44.10 -17.82 -49.63
C ASN A 25 42.65 -18.37 -49.69
N ARG A 26 41.70 -17.57 -50.20
CA ARG A 26 41.13 -17.81 -51.55
C ARG A 26 40.38 -16.62 -52.17
N SER A 27 40.33 -16.63 -53.50
CA SER A 27 39.72 -15.64 -54.40
C SER A 27 38.22 -15.35 -54.14
N SER A 28 37.83 -14.09 -54.35
CA SER A 28 36.49 -13.70 -54.81
C SER A 28 36.57 -12.39 -55.60
N GLN A 29 35.65 -12.21 -56.54
CA GLN A 29 35.67 -11.11 -57.52
C GLN A 29 35.36 -9.74 -56.88
N GLY A 30 35.90 -8.67 -57.46
CA GLY A 30 35.53 -7.32 -57.07
C GLY A 30 34.09 -6.99 -57.49
N SER A 31 33.24 -6.69 -56.51
CA SER A 31 31.98 -5.99 -56.75
C SER A 31 32.19 -4.49 -56.51
N VAL A 32 31.59 -3.64 -57.34
CA VAL A 32 31.63 -2.19 -57.13
C VAL A 32 30.80 -1.87 -55.88
N GLY A 33 31.45 -1.28 -54.88
CA GLY A 33 30.77 -0.92 -53.64
C GLY A 33 29.73 0.17 -53.89
N GLU A 34 28.45 -0.17 -53.74
CA GLU A 34 27.42 0.84 -53.52
C GLU A 34 27.80 1.68 -52.28
N PRO A 35 27.60 3.01 -52.30
CA PRO A 35 27.79 3.81 -51.11
C PRO A 35 26.75 3.37 -50.08
N THR A 36 27.21 2.70 -49.02
CA THR A 36 26.35 2.21 -47.93
C THR A 36 25.65 3.39 -47.26
N ARG A 37 24.40 3.62 -47.69
CA ARG A 37 23.52 4.66 -47.17
C ARG A 37 23.52 4.55 -45.64
N PRO A 38 23.85 5.64 -44.89
CA PRO A 38 23.88 5.57 -43.43
C PRO A 38 22.53 5.07 -42.93
N PRO A 39 22.50 4.21 -41.90
CA PRO A 39 21.29 3.50 -41.49
C PRO A 39 20.17 4.49 -41.29
N SER A 40 19.12 4.37 -42.11
CA SER A 40 18.07 5.37 -42.21
C SER A 40 17.30 5.44 -40.89
N SER A 41 17.69 6.40 -40.04
CA SER A 41 17.12 6.61 -38.71
C SER A 41 15.61 6.66 -38.83
N ASN A 42 14.93 5.63 -38.32
CA ASN A 42 13.54 5.35 -38.64
C ASN A 42 12.69 6.59 -38.34
N VAL A 43 12.13 7.19 -39.39
CA VAL A 43 11.40 8.47 -39.35
C VAL A 43 10.24 8.42 -38.33
N TYR A 44 9.69 7.23 -38.09
CA TYR A 44 8.74 7.00 -37.02
C TYR A 44 9.32 7.32 -35.63
N TYR A 45 10.48 6.77 -35.23
CA TYR A 45 11.08 7.08 -33.93
C TYR A 45 11.72 8.47 -33.90
N SER A 46 12.49 8.82 -34.95
CA SER A 46 13.31 10.03 -34.97
C SER A 46 12.53 11.33 -35.18
N TRP A 47 11.29 11.25 -35.69
CA TRP A 47 10.42 12.41 -35.87
C TRP A 47 9.03 12.23 -35.23
N PHE A 48 8.27 11.20 -35.57
CA PHE A 48 6.89 11.07 -35.07
C PHE A 48 6.84 10.83 -33.55
N GLU A 49 7.53 9.80 -33.05
CA GLU A 49 7.46 9.38 -31.65
C GLU A 49 7.95 10.47 -30.69
N VAL A 50 9.10 11.09 -30.98
CA VAL A 50 9.66 12.18 -30.15
C VAL A 50 8.72 13.38 -30.07
N ASN A 51 8.14 13.81 -31.19
CA ASN A 51 7.16 14.91 -31.19
C ASN A 51 5.86 14.49 -30.50
N TYR A 52 5.43 13.24 -30.64
CA TYR A 52 4.24 12.72 -29.97
C TYR A 52 4.40 12.69 -28.45
N LEU A 53 5.53 12.18 -27.95
CA LEU A 53 5.89 12.14 -26.52
C LEU A 53 6.15 13.52 -25.90
N ALA A 54 6.38 14.56 -26.71
CA ALA A 54 6.34 15.95 -26.26
C ALA A 54 4.88 16.44 -26.18
N LEU A 55 4.12 16.28 -27.26
CA LEU A 55 2.73 16.74 -27.35
C LEU A 55 1.82 16.18 -26.25
N ILE A 56 1.86 14.87 -25.98
CA ILE A 56 1.01 14.29 -24.92
C ILE A 56 1.45 14.74 -23.53
N ARG A 57 2.75 14.99 -23.31
CA ARG A 57 3.30 15.49 -22.04
C ARG A 57 2.81 16.89 -21.74
N ASP A 58 2.86 17.79 -22.72
CA ASP A 58 2.45 19.19 -22.58
C ASP A 58 0.92 19.35 -22.56
N PHE A 59 0.19 18.42 -23.18
CA PHE A 59 -1.27 18.32 -23.06
C PHE A 59 -1.69 17.82 -21.67
N TYR A 60 -1.24 16.63 -21.27
CA TYR A 60 -1.67 16.01 -20.02
C TYR A 60 -1.08 16.69 -18.77
N THR A 61 0.09 17.34 -18.84
CA THR A 61 0.58 18.20 -17.75
C THR A 61 -0.42 19.32 -17.43
N ARG A 62 -0.99 19.98 -18.45
CA ARG A 62 -1.98 21.03 -18.24
C ARG A 62 -3.31 20.46 -17.76
N GLU A 63 -3.80 19.39 -18.37
CA GLU A 63 -5.04 18.75 -17.92
C GLU A 63 -4.93 18.26 -16.46
N ALA A 64 -3.81 17.66 -16.05
CA ALA A 64 -3.60 17.21 -14.67
C ALA A 64 -3.56 18.38 -13.67
N ASN A 65 -2.75 19.41 -13.94
CA ASN A 65 -2.67 20.60 -13.08
C ASN A 65 -4.03 21.34 -12.97
N GLU A 66 -4.80 21.44 -14.05
CA GLU A 66 -6.12 22.09 -14.02
C GLU A 66 -7.21 21.25 -13.33
N TYR A 67 -7.04 19.93 -13.27
CA TYR A 67 -8.02 19.01 -12.70
C TYR A 67 -7.83 18.80 -11.19
N ILE A 68 -6.57 18.72 -10.71
CA ILE A 68 -6.24 18.42 -9.30
C ILE A 68 -6.76 19.48 -8.31
N ASP A 69 -6.75 20.76 -8.69
CA ASP A 69 -7.19 21.86 -7.83
C ASP A 69 -8.73 22.00 -7.73
N ARG A 70 -9.49 21.22 -8.52
CA ARG A 70 -10.93 21.42 -8.75
C ARG A 70 -11.83 20.23 -8.42
N HIS A 71 -11.26 19.05 -8.16
CA HIS A 71 -12.00 17.80 -7.96
C HIS A 71 -11.44 17.04 -6.76
N THR A 72 -12.18 16.04 -6.29
CA THR A 72 -11.68 15.11 -5.27
C THR A 72 -10.58 14.21 -5.82
N VAL A 73 -9.76 13.64 -4.92
CA VAL A 73 -8.71 12.68 -5.30
C VAL A 73 -9.30 11.44 -5.99
N GLY A 74 -10.50 10.99 -5.61
CA GLY A 74 -11.20 9.90 -6.28
C GLY A 74 -11.48 10.21 -7.76
N GLU A 75 -12.14 11.34 -8.04
CA GLU A 75 -12.43 11.80 -9.41
C GLU A 75 -11.13 12.02 -10.22
N TYR A 76 -10.08 12.55 -9.59
CA TYR A 76 -8.78 12.72 -10.23
C TYR A 76 -8.16 11.38 -10.66
N LEU A 77 -8.23 10.35 -9.81
CA LEU A 77 -7.69 9.02 -10.12
C LEU A 77 -8.51 8.32 -11.22
N GLU A 78 -9.84 8.45 -11.21
CA GLU A 78 -10.71 7.94 -12.29
C GLU A 78 -10.42 8.64 -13.62
N LYS A 79 -10.20 9.96 -13.59
CA LYS A 79 -9.77 10.75 -14.74
C LYS A 79 -8.42 10.28 -15.27
N ALA A 80 -7.44 10.08 -14.40
CA ALA A 80 -6.09 9.61 -14.75
C ALA A 80 -6.13 8.22 -15.42
N ASP A 81 -6.75 7.22 -14.78
CA ASP A 81 -6.91 5.87 -15.33
C ASP A 81 -7.70 5.90 -16.66
N SER A 82 -8.76 6.70 -16.76
CA SER A 82 -9.50 6.87 -18.01
C SER A 82 -8.61 7.43 -19.13
N ARG A 83 -7.74 8.41 -18.87
CA ARG A 83 -6.76 8.91 -19.85
C ARG A 83 -5.70 7.87 -20.19
N MET A 84 -5.14 7.17 -19.21
CA MET A 84 -4.18 6.08 -19.42
C MET A 84 -4.76 4.96 -20.31
N ARG A 85 -6.00 4.54 -20.05
CA ARG A 85 -6.71 3.55 -20.88
C ARG A 85 -7.03 4.06 -22.28
N GLN A 86 -7.36 5.35 -22.45
CA GLN A 86 -7.57 5.96 -23.77
C GLN A 86 -6.27 5.97 -24.59
N GLU A 87 -5.18 6.41 -23.97
CA GLU A 87 -3.88 6.56 -24.62
C GLU A 87 -3.26 5.21 -24.98
N LYS A 88 -3.34 4.22 -24.07
CA LYS A 88 -2.96 2.83 -24.35
C LYS A 88 -3.67 2.30 -25.61
N ARG A 89 -5.00 2.47 -25.73
CA ARG A 89 -5.74 2.04 -26.93
C ARG A 89 -5.28 2.77 -28.20
N ARG A 90 -4.92 4.06 -28.10
CA ARG A 90 -4.41 4.82 -29.25
C ARG A 90 -3.07 4.26 -29.74
N VAL A 91 -2.15 3.94 -28.83
CA VAL A 91 -0.88 3.26 -29.19
C VAL A 91 -1.16 1.89 -29.80
N GLU A 92 -2.08 1.10 -29.21
CA GLU A 92 -2.46 -0.23 -29.71
C GLU A 92 -3.15 -0.22 -31.08
N THR A 93 -3.68 0.92 -31.54
CA THR A 93 -4.41 1.05 -32.81
C THR A 93 -3.57 1.71 -33.92
N TYR A 94 -2.65 2.62 -33.60
CA TYR A 94 -2.03 3.53 -34.59
C TYR A 94 -0.50 3.62 -34.54
N MET A 95 0.18 2.86 -33.68
CA MET A 95 1.61 3.07 -33.35
C MET A 95 2.37 1.75 -33.22
N ASP A 96 3.71 1.82 -33.20
CA ASP A 96 4.50 0.66 -32.81
C ASP A 96 4.33 0.39 -31.30
N ARG A 97 3.52 -0.62 -30.99
CA ARG A 97 3.32 -1.12 -29.63
C ARG A 97 4.62 -1.62 -28.99
N THR A 98 5.62 -2.01 -29.78
CA THR A 98 6.87 -2.63 -29.30
C THR A 98 7.77 -1.64 -28.56
N GLN A 99 7.94 -0.43 -29.08
CA GLN A 99 8.83 0.59 -28.51
C GLN A 99 8.12 1.84 -28.00
N THR A 100 6.94 2.19 -28.52
CA THR A 100 6.24 3.42 -28.11
C THR A 100 5.41 3.23 -26.84
N MET A 101 4.93 2.01 -26.56
CA MET A 101 4.03 1.73 -25.42
C MET A 101 4.64 2.03 -24.05
N SER A 102 5.89 1.67 -23.79
CA SER A 102 6.54 1.94 -22.50
C SER A 102 6.76 3.43 -22.30
N LYS A 103 7.36 4.12 -23.29
CA LYS A 103 7.62 5.56 -23.28
C LYS A 103 6.34 6.38 -23.08
N VAL A 104 5.24 5.97 -23.69
CA VAL A 104 3.91 6.59 -23.48
C VAL A 104 3.41 6.36 -22.06
N GLN A 105 3.54 5.14 -21.51
CA GLN A 105 3.19 4.88 -20.10
C GLN A 105 4.06 5.69 -19.14
N GLU A 106 5.38 5.75 -19.34
CA GLU A 106 6.32 6.55 -18.53
C GLU A 106 5.92 8.03 -18.49
N VAL A 107 5.56 8.62 -19.64
CA VAL A 107 5.06 10.01 -19.71
C VAL A 107 3.75 10.18 -18.95
N LEU A 108 2.79 9.24 -19.10
CA LEU A 108 1.48 9.32 -18.42
C LEU A 108 1.60 9.12 -16.90
N ASP A 109 2.38 8.13 -16.48
CA ASP A 109 2.67 7.84 -15.07
C ASP A 109 3.34 9.06 -14.42
N TYR A 110 4.30 9.71 -15.10
CA TYR A 110 4.92 10.93 -14.62
C TYR A 110 3.95 12.12 -14.48
N VAL A 111 3.15 12.43 -15.53
CA VAL A 111 2.28 13.62 -15.52
C VAL A 111 1.01 13.46 -14.69
N TRP A 112 0.44 12.26 -14.58
CA TRP A 112 -0.76 12.04 -13.76
C TRP A 112 -0.44 11.65 -12.32
N ILE A 113 0.63 10.87 -12.09
CA ILE A 113 0.91 10.26 -10.78
C ILE A 113 2.21 10.79 -10.17
N GLY A 114 3.36 10.61 -10.84
CA GLY A 114 4.69 10.85 -10.29
C GLY A 114 4.95 12.28 -9.81
N ARG A 115 4.39 13.29 -10.47
CA ARG A 115 4.47 14.70 -10.05
C ARG A 115 3.44 15.11 -8.99
N HIS A 116 2.42 14.29 -8.72
CA HIS A 116 1.24 14.65 -7.92
C HIS A 116 0.98 13.75 -6.70
N TYR A 117 1.59 12.55 -6.60
CA TYR A 117 1.20 11.54 -5.61
C TYR A 117 1.21 12.04 -4.15
N LYS A 118 2.20 12.84 -3.75
CA LYS A 118 2.25 13.41 -2.39
C LYS A 118 1.05 14.33 -2.10
N THR A 119 0.69 15.20 -3.05
CA THR A 119 -0.50 16.07 -2.96
C THR A 119 -1.77 15.23 -2.85
N LEU A 120 -1.90 14.17 -3.64
CA LEU A 120 -3.07 13.27 -3.64
C LEU A 120 -3.19 12.46 -2.34
N ILE A 121 -2.07 12.01 -1.76
CA ILE A 121 -2.04 11.30 -0.47
C ILE A 121 -2.41 12.24 0.69
N GLN A 122 -1.85 13.45 0.67
CA GLN A 122 -1.94 14.42 1.76
C GLN A 122 -3.19 15.31 1.72
N GLN A 123 -4.01 15.22 0.66
CA GLN A 123 -5.23 16.02 0.50
C GLN A 123 -6.22 15.77 1.66
N GLU A 124 -6.58 16.82 2.37
CA GLU A 124 -7.27 16.76 3.67
C GLU A 124 -8.64 16.06 3.63
N ASN A 125 -9.47 16.38 2.63
CA ASN A 125 -10.90 16.01 2.59
C ASN A 125 -11.22 14.79 1.72
N SER A 126 -10.29 14.35 0.87
CA SER A 126 -10.47 13.24 -0.06
C SER A 126 -9.21 12.39 -0.31
N GLY A 127 -8.04 12.78 0.20
CA GLY A 127 -6.84 11.96 0.16
C GLY A 127 -6.87 10.80 1.16
N CYS A 128 -5.72 10.13 1.36
CA CYS A 128 -5.63 8.86 2.07
C CYS A 128 -6.28 8.88 3.47
N LYS A 129 -6.10 9.97 4.24
CA LYS A 129 -6.70 10.09 5.59
C LYS A 129 -8.23 10.00 5.55
N ALA A 130 -8.87 10.76 4.66
CA ALA A 130 -10.33 10.71 4.47
C ALA A 130 -10.79 9.35 3.92
N MET A 131 -10.06 8.78 2.96
CA MET A 131 -10.35 7.47 2.39
C MET A 131 -10.29 6.34 3.44
N PHE A 132 -9.27 6.32 4.31
CA PHE A 132 -9.17 5.34 5.40
C PHE A 132 -10.23 5.54 6.48
N ALA A 133 -10.46 6.79 6.91
CA ALA A 133 -11.46 7.11 7.93
C ALA A 133 -12.89 6.70 7.50
N GLN A 134 -13.21 6.84 6.21
CA GLN A 134 -14.51 6.52 5.62
C GLN A 134 -14.55 5.12 4.95
N ALA A 135 -13.47 4.34 5.03
CA ALA A 135 -13.30 3.03 4.39
C ALA A 135 -13.67 2.98 2.90
N ARG A 136 -13.19 3.97 2.11
CA ARG A 136 -13.44 4.09 0.66
C ARG A 136 -12.61 3.08 -0.15
N VAL A 137 -12.97 1.80 -0.06
CA VAL A 137 -12.25 0.66 -0.66
C VAL A 137 -12.04 0.82 -2.18
N SER A 138 -13.00 1.39 -2.91
CA SER A 138 -12.90 1.64 -4.36
C SER A 138 -11.79 2.64 -4.71
N GLU A 139 -11.80 3.82 -4.06
CA GLU A 139 -10.80 4.87 -4.27
C GLU A 139 -9.40 4.40 -3.85
N LEU A 140 -9.29 3.69 -2.71
CA LEU A 140 -8.02 3.11 -2.25
C LEU A 140 -7.50 2.02 -3.20
N ARG A 141 -8.37 1.19 -3.79
CA ARG A 141 -7.98 0.19 -4.79
C ARG A 141 -7.43 0.84 -6.06
N LEU A 142 -8.10 1.89 -6.53
CA LEU A 142 -7.67 2.63 -7.72
C LEU A 142 -6.35 3.37 -7.48
N MET A 143 -6.21 4.02 -6.32
CA MET A 143 -4.95 4.65 -5.90
C MET A 143 -3.82 3.63 -5.85
N TYR A 144 -4.01 2.49 -5.16
CA TYR A 144 -3.00 1.43 -5.07
C TYR A 144 -2.63 0.86 -6.45
N SER A 145 -3.62 0.63 -7.32
CA SER A 145 -3.39 0.16 -8.68
C SER A 145 -2.50 1.13 -9.49
N LEU A 146 -2.79 2.43 -9.42
CA LEU A 146 -2.04 3.47 -10.15
C LEU A 146 -0.66 3.75 -9.52
N PHE A 147 -0.56 3.68 -8.19
CA PHE A 147 0.65 4.04 -7.45
C PHE A 147 1.59 2.84 -7.26
N SER A 148 1.17 1.62 -7.62
CA SER A 148 1.95 0.38 -7.60
C SER A 148 3.32 0.45 -8.30
N ARG A 149 3.50 1.43 -9.19
CA ARG A 149 4.74 1.69 -9.95
C ARG A 149 5.73 2.61 -9.22
N ILE A 150 5.35 3.18 -8.07
CA ILE A 150 6.11 4.19 -7.32
C ILE A 150 6.27 3.71 -5.86
N PRO A 151 7.38 3.03 -5.50
CA PRO A 151 7.59 2.47 -4.16
C PRO A 151 7.49 3.49 -3.02
N GLU A 152 7.92 4.73 -3.27
CA GLU A 152 7.82 5.84 -2.31
C GLU A 152 6.36 6.20 -2.03
N ALA A 153 5.49 6.14 -3.04
CA ALA A 153 4.07 6.44 -2.89
C ALA A 153 3.35 5.35 -2.08
N LEU A 154 3.72 4.07 -2.26
CA LEU A 154 3.22 2.97 -1.42
C LEU A 154 3.67 3.13 0.04
N THR A 155 4.91 3.54 0.26
CA THR A 155 5.47 3.81 1.60
C THR A 155 4.76 4.99 2.28
N ASP A 156 4.49 6.08 1.55
CA ASP A 156 3.72 7.23 2.05
C ASP A 156 2.26 6.81 2.41
N ILE A 157 1.57 6.02 1.57
CA ILE A 157 0.22 5.48 1.87
C ILE A 157 0.25 4.58 3.12
N ALA A 158 1.23 3.68 3.22
CA ALA A 158 1.38 2.78 4.37
C ALA A 158 1.65 3.54 5.68
N THR A 159 2.42 4.63 5.62
CA THR A 159 2.66 5.53 6.77
C THR A 159 1.35 6.21 7.18
N VAL A 160 0.60 6.79 6.24
CA VAL A 160 -0.71 7.40 6.53
C VAL A 160 -1.71 6.39 7.10
N MET A 161 -1.66 5.12 6.68
CA MET A 161 -2.48 4.06 7.26
C MET A 161 -2.13 3.81 8.73
N GLN A 162 -0.83 3.75 9.08
CA GLN A 162 -0.37 3.59 10.46
C GLN A 162 -0.81 4.77 11.33
N ASP A 163 -0.68 6.00 10.83
CA ASP A 163 -1.15 7.20 11.53
C ASP A 163 -2.67 7.17 11.77
N CYS A 164 -3.46 6.74 10.77
CA CYS A 164 -4.92 6.63 10.90
C CYS A 164 -5.35 5.54 11.89
N ILE A 165 -4.63 4.42 11.98
CA ILE A 165 -4.84 3.38 13.01
C ILE A 165 -4.48 3.94 14.38
N SER A 166 -3.32 4.60 14.51
CA SER A 166 -2.80 5.12 15.77
C SER A 166 -3.69 6.21 16.36
N ALA A 167 -4.12 7.17 15.54
CA ALA A 167 -5.07 8.21 15.94
C ALA A 167 -6.41 7.62 16.37
N ALA A 168 -6.99 6.70 15.57
CA ALA A 168 -8.26 6.08 15.92
C ALA A 168 -8.21 5.26 17.22
N ILE A 169 -7.07 4.62 17.54
CA ILE A 169 -6.90 3.93 18.83
C ILE A 169 -6.73 4.94 19.98
N ALA A 170 -6.00 6.04 19.78
CA ALA A 170 -5.86 7.10 20.76
C ALA A 170 -7.22 7.76 21.08
N ASP A 171 -8.05 8.05 20.07
CA ASP A 171 -9.41 8.58 20.22
C ASP A 171 -10.31 7.62 21.03
N LEU A 172 -10.18 6.29 20.80
CA LEU A 172 -10.92 5.27 21.55
C LEU A 172 -10.49 5.16 23.03
N VAL A 173 -9.23 5.47 23.33
CA VAL A 173 -8.68 5.50 24.69
C VAL A 173 -9.02 6.82 25.41
N ALA A 174 -9.16 7.93 24.66
CA ALA A 174 -9.49 9.25 25.21
C ALA A 174 -11.00 9.48 25.43
N ASP A 175 -11.88 8.77 24.73
CA ASP A 175 -13.33 8.84 24.89
C ASP A 175 -13.77 8.36 26.29
N GLU A 176 -14.15 9.29 27.18
CA GLU A 176 -14.63 8.98 28.53
C GLU A 176 -15.85 8.03 28.54
N THR A 177 -16.60 7.96 27.43
CA THR A 177 -17.75 7.06 27.25
C THR A 177 -17.36 5.63 26.81
N THR A 178 -16.07 5.37 26.53
CA THR A 178 -15.48 4.03 26.40
C THR A 178 -14.59 3.66 27.58
N VAL A 179 -13.88 4.62 28.20
CA VAL A 179 -13.09 4.38 29.43
C VAL A 179 -13.94 3.80 30.56
N ASN A 180 -15.18 4.30 30.70
CA ASN A 180 -16.16 3.81 31.68
C ASN A 180 -16.96 2.57 31.20
N ALA A 181 -16.71 2.08 29.98
CA ALA A 181 -17.42 0.95 29.37
C ALA A 181 -16.45 -0.01 28.65
N PRO A 182 -15.65 -0.82 29.38
CA PRO A 182 -14.61 -1.70 28.82
C PRO A 182 -15.09 -2.61 27.68
N VAL A 183 -16.32 -3.12 27.77
CA VAL A 183 -16.94 -3.96 26.74
C VAL A 183 -17.11 -3.18 25.42
N ARG A 184 -17.62 -1.94 25.50
CA ARG A 184 -17.84 -1.04 24.37
C ARG A 184 -16.53 -0.55 23.75
N PHE A 185 -15.46 -0.39 24.55
CA PHE A 185 -14.11 -0.12 24.06
C PHE A 185 -13.64 -1.26 23.14
N VAL A 186 -13.71 -2.51 23.61
CA VAL A 186 -13.28 -3.68 22.81
C VAL A 186 -14.15 -3.89 21.59
N GLU A 187 -15.48 -3.70 21.68
CA GLU A 187 -16.39 -3.77 20.52
C GLU A 187 -16.02 -2.75 19.44
N LYS A 188 -15.73 -1.49 19.80
CA LYS A 188 -15.24 -0.48 18.85
C LYS A 188 -13.86 -0.84 18.28
N LEU A 189 -12.96 -1.39 19.09
CA LEU A 189 -11.61 -1.80 18.66
C LEU A 189 -11.63 -2.99 17.68
N LEU A 190 -12.51 -3.97 17.90
CA LEU A 190 -12.71 -5.09 16.97
C LEU A 190 -13.26 -4.59 15.63
N ALA A 191 -14.27 -3.72 15.64
CA ALA A 191 -14.79 -3.09 14.42
C ALA A 191 -13.74 -2.22 13.70
N LEU A 192 -12.84 -1.55 14.44
CA LEU A 192 -11.71 -0.81 13.87
C LEU A 192 -10.72 -1.74 13.16
N ARG A 193 -10.36 -2.87 13.78
CA ARG A 193 -9.50 -3.90 13.19
C ARG A 193 -10.12 -4.48 11.91
N GLU A 194 -11.39 -4.89 11.98
CA GLU A 194 -12.12 -5.48 10.84
C GLU A 194 -12.22 -4.49 9.67
N ARG A 195 -12.43 -3.19 9.95
CA ARG A 195 -12.43 -2.13 8.93
C ARG A 195 -11.10 -2.04 8.18
N PHE A 196 -9.97 -2.06 8.88
CA PHE A 196 -8.66 -2.00 8.23
C PHE A 196 -8.27 -3.32 7.54
N GLU A 197 -8.62 -4.47 8.11
CA GLU A 197 -8.44 -5.79 7.47
C GLU A 197 -9.22 -5.89 6.15
N ARG A 198 -10.46 -5.36 6.13
CA ARG A 198 -11.29 -5.24 4.93
C ARG A 198 -10.66 -4.32 3.88
N VAL A 199 -10.02 -3.22 4.30
CA VAL A 199 -9.28 -2.33 3.38
C VAL A 199 -8.03 -3.03 2.81
N VAL A 200 -7.20 -3.67 3.63
CA VAL A 200 -5.96 -4.33 3.16
C VAL A 200 -6.29 -5.50 2.22
N SER A 201 -7.30 -6.30 2.54
CA SER A 201 -7.75 -7.41 1.68
C SER A 201 -8.40 -6.91 0.38
N GLN A 202 -9.36 -5.98 0.44
CA GLN A 202 -10.16 -5.59 -0.73
C GLN A 202 -9.58 -4.45 -1.57
N ALA A 203 -8.79 -3.54 -1.00
CA ALA A 203 -8.16 -2.44 -1.74
C ALA A 203 -6.73 -2.79 -2.17
N PHE A 204 -5.93 -3.35 -1.26
CA PHE A 204 -4.51 -3.66 -1.50
C PHE A 204 -4.25 -5.12 -1.90
N GLY A 205 -5.31 -5.86 -2.24
CA GLY A 205 -5.25 -7.24 -2.75
C GLY A 205 -4.69 -8.26 -1.76
N GLY A 206 -4.73 -7.97 -0.45
CA GLY A 206 -4.09 -8.80 0.57
C GLY A 206 -2.56 -8.65 0.62
N SER A 207 -2.01 -7.50 0.18
CA SER A 207 -0.57 -7.23 0.24
C SER A 207 0.01 -7.50 1.64
N LEU A 208 1.03 -8.36 1.70
CA LEU A 208 1.70 -8.76 2.94
C LEU A 208 2.40 -7.55 3.59
N GLU A 209 2.90 -6.61 2.79
CA GLU A 209 3.49 -5.36 3.30
C GLU A 209 2.45 -4.55 4.08
N PHE A 210 1.31 -4.24 3.47
CA PHE A 210 0.24 -3.50 4.16
C PHE A 210 -0.34 -4.28 5.34
N SER A 211 -0.40 -5.60 5.26
CA SER A 211 -0.79 -6.46 6.38
C SER A 211 0.18 -6.35 7.57
N ASN A 212 1.48 -6.32 7.30
CA ASN A 212 2.51 -6.13 8.31
C ASN A 212 2.52 -4.70 8.89
N GLN A 213 2.36 -3.67 8.06
CA GLN A 213 2.29 -2.28 8.54
C GLN A 213 1.03 -2.02 9.37
N MET A 214 -0.11 -2.65 9.02
CA MET A 214 -1.31 -2.67 9.87
C MET A 214 -1.01 -3.34 11.22
N LYS A 215 -0.40 -4.53 11.22
CA LYS A 215 0.00 -5.23 12.45
C LYS A 215 0.88 -4.34 13.36
N VAL A 216 1.93 -3.74 12.80
CA VAL A 216 2.85 -2.85 13.54
C VAL A 216 2.11 -1.64 14.12
N ALA A 217 1.13 -1.07 13.42
CA ALA A 217 0.32 0.02 13.95
C ALA A 217 -0.53 -0.41 15.16
N PHE A 218 -1.18 -1.58 15.10
CA PHE A 218 -1.96 -2.11 16.22
C PHE A 218 -1.06 -2.45 17.42
N GLU A 219 0.08 -3.12 17.20
CA GLU A 219 1.06 -3.41 18.26
C GLU A 219 1.59 -2.13 18.91
N LYS A 220 2.07 -1.17 18.11
CA LYS A 220 2.58 0.11 18.62
C LYS A 220 1.53 0.92 19.38
N SER A 221 0.26 0.85 18.97
CA SER A 221 -0.80 1.68 19.55
C SER A 221 -1.41 1.09 20.82
N LEU A 222 -1.66 -0.22 20.84
CA LEU A 222 -2.34 -0.88 21.96
C LEU A 222 -1.47 -0.96 23.22
N ASN A 223 -0.15 -1.12 23.06
CA ASN A 223 0.79 -1.18 24.18
C ASN A 223 1.16 0.21 24.75
N ASN A 224 0.56 1.32 24.25
CA ASN A 224 0.74 2.65 24.86
C ASN A 224 -0.15 2.89 26.09
N ASP A 225 -1.23 2.12 26.28
CA ASP A 225 -2.07 2.18 27.49
C ASP A 225 -2.23 0.78 28.10
N PRO A 226 -1.70 0.51 29.32
CA PRO A 226 -1.82 -0.78 29.98
C PRO A 226 -3.28 -1.18 30.28
N LYS A 227 -4.24 -0.25 30.23
CA LYS A 227 -5.68 -0.56 30.33
C LYS A 227 -6.17 -1.46 29.19
N CYS A 228 -5.51 -1.47 28.02
CA CYS A 228 -5.91 -2.30 26.88
C CYS A 228 -5.97 -3.79 27.26
N ALA A 229 -4.94 -4.30 27.94
CA ALA A 229 -4.89 -5.67 28.47
C ALA A 229 -6.03 -5.93 29.48
N HIS A 230 -6.29 -4.98 30.38
CA HIS A 230 -7.38 -5.08 31.35
C HIS A 230 -8.76 -5.16 30.66
N TYR A 231 -9.05 -4.25 29.72
CA TYR A 231 -10.33 -4.18 29.01
C TYR A 231 -10.59 -5.43 28.15
N LEU A 232 -9.57 -5.97 27.48
CA LEU A 232 -9.67 -7.25 26.77
C LEU A 232 -10.01 -8.41 27.71
N SER A 233 -9.43 -8.46 28.91
CA SER A 233 -9.75 -9.50 29.91
C SER A 233 -11.19 -9.40 30.43
N LEU A 234 -11.73 -8.18 30.58
CA LEU A 234 -13.11 -7.93 30.99
C LEU A 234 -14.12 -8.26 29.88
N TYR A 235 -13.79 -7.95 28.62
CA TYR A 235 -14.65 -8.31 27.49
C TYR A 235 -14.76 -9.83 27.33
N LEU A 236 -13.66 -10.56 27.48
CA LEU A 236 -13.62 -12.02 27.40
C LEU A 236 -14.37 -12.70 28.56
N ASP A 237 -14.23 -12.14 29.78
CA ASP A 237 -15.03 -12.51 30.95
C ASP A 237 -16.55 -12.28 30.73
N GLU A 238 -16.93 -11.22 30.03
CA GLU A 238 -18.34 -10.96 29.68
C GLU A 238 -18.85 -11.82 28.51
N LEU A 239 -18.02 -12.16 27.51
CA LEU A 239 -18.36 -13.15 26.48
C LEU A 239 -18.70 -14.52 27.10
N LEU A 240 -17.92 -14.94 28.10
CA LEU A 240 -18.19 -16.17 28.86
C LEU A 240 -19.51 -16.10 29.64
N ARG A 241 -19.89 -14.93 30.19
CA ARG A 241 -21.22 -14.71 30.80
C ARG A 241 -22.36 -14.64 29.79
N LYS A 242 -22.11 -14.16 28.56
CA LYS A 242 -23.11 -14.13 27.49
C LYS A 242 -23.38 -15.54 26.92
N ARG A 243 -22.35 -16.39 26.75
CA ARG A 243 -22.54 -17.81 26.33
C ARG A 243 -23.38 -18.61 27.34
N LEU A 244 -23.29 -18.26 28.62
CA LEU A 244 -24.10 -18.84 29.70
C LEU A 244 -25.61 -18.58 29.60
N LYS A 245 -26.05 -17.73 28.66
CA LYS A 245 -27.45 -17.33 28.48
C LYS A 245 -27.95 -17.60 27.06
N ASP A 246 -27.45 -16.85 26.07
CA ASP A 246 -28.21 -16.54 24.85
C ASP A 246 -27.40 -16.63 23.52
N MET A 247 -26.18 -17.17 23.52
CA MET A 247 -25.25 -17.13 22.36
C MET A 247 -24.88 -18.53 21.84
N THR A 248 -24.85 -18.71 20.52
CA THR A 248 -24.47 -19.99 19.89
C THR A 248 -22.97 -20.27 19.96
N ASP A 249 -22.58 -21.54 19.84
CA ASP A 249 -21.16 -21.92 19.80
C ASP A 249 -20.43 -21.35 18.59
N THR A 250 -21.07 -21.24 17.43
CA THR A 250 -20.51 -20.62 16.23
C THR A 250 -20.20 -19.13 16.43
N GLU A 251 -21.09 -18.39 17.09
CA GLU A 251 -20.86 -16.98 17.42
C GLU A 251 -19.78 -16.84 18.51
N PHE A 252 -19.83 -17.69 19.54
CA PHE A 252 -18.82 -17.69 20.60
C PHE A 252 -17.42 -17.98 20.06
N HIS A 253 -17.25 -19.00 19.22
CA HIS A 253 -15.97 -19.32 18.60
C HIS A 253 -15.42 -18.13 17.80
N SER A 254 -16.25 -17.53 16.94
CA SER A 254 -15.89 -16.35 16.13
C SER A 254 -15.52 -15.14 17.00
N ASN A 255 -16.31 -14.84 18.03
CA ASN A 255 -16.05 -13.73 18.95
C ASN A 255 -14.75 -13.94 19.73
N VAL A 256 -14.45 -15.17 20.15
CA VAL A 256 -13.17 -15.51 20.78
C VAL A 256 -12.02 -15.39 19.78
N ASP A 257 -12.15 -15.86 18.54
CA ASP A 257 -11.09 -15.71 17.52
C ASP A 257 -10.79 -14.23 17.19
N GLN A 258 -11.82 -13.38 17.17
CA GLN A 258 -11.66 -11.94 17.05
C GLN A 258 -10.88 -11.34 18.23
N VAL A 259 -11.22 -11.70 19.48
CA VAL A 259 -10.47 -11.24 20.67
C VAL A 259 -9.03 -11.74 20.66
N ILE A 260 -8.80 -13.01 20.31
CA ILE A 260 -7.46 -13.59 20.17
C ILE A 260 -6.67 -12.82 19.11
N SER A 261 -7.26 -12.46 17.97
CA SER A 261 -6.60 -11.69 16.92
C SER A 261 -6.08 -10.31 17.38
N VAL A 262 -6.66 -9.72 18.43
CA VAL A 262 -6.18 -8.49 19.08
C VAL A 262 -5.21 -8.79 20.23
N PHE A 263 -5.44 -9.85 21.01
CA PHE A 263 -4.51 -10.32 22.05
C PHE A 263 -3.10 -10.59 21.50
N ARG A 264 -3.00 -11.08 20.26
CA ARG A 264 -1.72 -11.26 19.51
C ARG A 264 -0.91 -9.98 19.32
N TYR A 265 -1.51 -8.79 19.50
CA TYR A 265 -0.81 -7.50 19.43
C TYR A 265 -0.33 -7.00 20.80
N LEU A 266 -0.66 -7.68 21.90
CA LEU A 266 -0.18 -7.33 23.24
C LEU A 266 1.23 -7.88 23.49
N ILE A 267 2.09 -7.03 24.04
CA ILE A 267 3.43 -7.40 24.53
C ILE A 267 3.31 -7.95 25.95
N ASP A 268 2.64 -7.20 26.85
CA ASP A 268 2.51 -7.52 28.28
C ASP A 268 1.39 -8.53 28.55
N LYS A 269 1.56 -9.77 28.03
CA LYS A 269 0.60 -10.86 28.16
C LYS A 269 0.38 -11.32 29.61
N ASP A 270 1.36 -11.14 30.49
CA ASP A 270 1.30 -11.45 31.91
C ASP A 270 0.35 -10.50 32.68
N VAL A 271 0.29 -9.22 32.29
CA VAL A 271 -0.68 -8.25 32.80
C VAL A 271 -2.11 -8.70 32.43
N PHE A 272 -2.32 -9.14 31.19
CA PHE A 272 -3.59 -9.74 30.76
C PHE A 272 -3.91 -11.01 31.57
N GLU A 273 -2.96 -11.92 31.73
CA GLU A 273 -3.15 -13.18 32.48
C GLU A 273 -3.55 -12.91 33.94
N SER A 274 -2.90 -11.95 34.60
CA SER A 274 -3.19 -11.56 35.98
C SER A 274 -4.65 -11.11 36.16
N TYR A 275 -5.15 -10.24 35.26
CA TYR A 275 -6.55 -9.83 35.27
C TYR A 275 -7.52 -10.97 34.90
N TYR A 276 -7.18 -11.76 33.87
CA TYR A 276 -7.99 -12.90 33.44
C TYR A 276 -8.15 -13.93 34.56
N ARG A 277 -7.05 -14.28 35.24
CA ARG A 277 -7.03 -15.18 36.41
C ARG A 277 -7.85 -14.63 37.57
N SER A 278 -7.77 -13.32 37.84
CA SER A 278 -8.59 -12.66 38.88
C SER A 278 -10.08 -12.80 38.60
N SER A 279 -10.50 -12.61 37.34
CA SER A 279 -11.90 -12.78 36.94
C SER A 279 -12.33 -14.24 36.86
N LEU A 280 -11.46 -15.16 36.43
CA LEU A 280 -11.70 -16.60 36.48
C LEU A 280 -11.94 -17.10 37.92
N CYS A 281 -11.10 -16.70 38.88
CA CYS A 281 -11.33 -17.03 40.29
C CYS A 281 -12.69 -16.53 40.79
N ARG A 282 -13.11 -15.31 40.40
CA ARG A 282 -14.46 -14.78 40.70
C ARG A 282 -15.58 -15.55 39.98
N ARG A 283 -15.38 -16.00 38.73
CA ARG A 283 -16.35 -16.86 38.03
C ARG A 283 -16.55 -18.18 38.77
N LEU A 284 -15.45 -18.89 39.07
CA LEU A 284 -15.48 -20.20 39.72
C LEU A 284 -16.14 -20.14 41.10
N LEU A 285 -15.70 -19.22 41.98
CA LEU A 285 -16.23 -19.08 43.35
C LEU A 285 -17.73 -18.71 43.39
N ASN A 286 -18.23 -17.99 42.39
CA ASN A 286 -19.63 -17.56 42.30
C ASN A 286 -20.49 -18.46 41.39
N SER A 287 -19.93 -19.51 40.80
CA SER A 287 -20.64 -20.37 39.85
C SER A 287 -21.57 -21.36 40.54
N LYS A 288 -22.75 -21.61 39.94
CA LYS A 288 -23.65 -22.70 40.35
C LYS A 288 -23.15 -24.02 39.74
N PRO A 289 -23.26 -25.16 40.43
CA PRO A 289 -22.65 -26.44 40.00
C PRO A 289 -23.24 -27.08 38.72
N SER A 290 -24.23 -26.46 38.06
CA SER A 290 -24.81 -26.91 36.79
C SER A 290 -24.00 -26.47 35.55
N ALA A 291 -22.72 -26.14 35.72
CA ALA A 291 -21.94 -25.31 34.80
C ALA A 291 -21.03 -26.08 33.82
N ALA A 292 -21.36 -27.31 33.43
CA ALA A 292 -20.54 -28.14 32.53
C ALA A 292 -20.13 -27.39 31.25
N ASN A 293 -21.07 -26.72 30.59
CA ASN A 293 -20.81 -25.91 29.39
C ASN A 293 -19.78 -24.80 29.64
N VAL A 294 -19.69 -24.24 30.85
CA VAL A 294 -18.71 -23.20 31.21
C VAL A 294 -17.30 -23.79 31.22
N GLU A 295 -17.12 -24.99 31.75
CA GLU A 295 -15.83 -25.66 31.78
C GLU A 295 -15.28 -25.90 30.36
N GLU A 296 -16.15 -26.24 29.40
CA GLU A 296 -15.78 -26.40 27.99
C GLU A 296 -15.40 -25.08 27.32
N ALA A 297 -16.16 -24.00 27.56
CA ALA A 297 -15.83 -22.67 27.04
C ALA A 297 -14.55 -22.11 27.64
N GLU A 298 -14.33 -22.32 28.94
CA GLU A 298 -13.12 -21.92 29.65
C GLU A 298 -11.90 -22.68 29.10
N LYS A 299 -12.02 -24.00 28.88
CA LYS A 299 -11.00 -24.82 28.21
C LYS A 299 -10.71 -24.36 26.77
N LEU A 300 -11.73 -23.98 26.00
CA LEU A 300 -11.55 -23.42 24.65
C LEU A 300 -10.75 -22.12 24.69
N VAL A 301 -11.17 -21.18 25.54
CA VAL A 301 -10.54 -19.86 25.65
C VAL A 301 -9.09 -19.97 26.14
N VAL A 302 -8.85 -20.73 27.21
CA VAL A 302 -7.49 -20.98 27.73
C VAL A 302 -6.65 -21.77 26.70
N GLY A 303 -7.25 -22.69 25.96
CA GLY A 303 -6.59 -23.43 24.88
C GLY A 303 -6.12 -22.53 23.74
N LYS A 304 -6.94 -21.56 23.31
CA LYS A 304 -6.58 -20.57 22.30
C LYS A 304 -5.56 -19.56 22.82
N LEU A 305 -5.72 -19.04 24.04
CA LEU A 305 -4.75 -18.12 24.67
C LEU A 305 -3.37 -18.76 24.84
N ARG A 306 -3.29 -20.07 25.11
CA ARG A 306 -2.03 -20.82 25.24
C ARG A 306 -1.34 -21.12 23.91
N ALA A 307 -2.02 -20.94 22.78
CA ALA A 307 -1.47 -21.22 21.46
C ALA A 307 -0.75 -20.02 20.80
N GLU A 308 -0.72 -18.85 21.47
CA GLU A 308 -0.31 -17.55 20.92
C GLU A 308 0.75 -16.82 21.76
#